data_AF-A0A1T4WHQ9-F1
#
_entry.id   AF-A0A1T4WHQ9-F1
#
_cell.length_a   1.000
_cell.length_b   1.000
_cell.length_c   1.000
_cell.angle_alpha   90.00
_cell.angle_beta   90.00
_cell.angle_gamma   90.00
#
_symmetry.space_group_name_H-M   'P 1'
#
loop_
_entity.id
_entity.type
_entity.pdbx_description
1 polymer ?
#
loop_
_entity_poly.entity_id
_entity_poly.type
_entity_poly.pdbx_seq_one_letter_code
_entity_poly.pdbx_strand_id
1 'polypeptide(L)'
;MTRLSHTLALAAFVLLSLPSVSTAQDEAEKKTLNVLFIGNSYTARHNLSTVVKTMAEAGQPGLTFNRTDVIYGGRTLKDHWRLGTQNIVSQSTVTEAEEKATIAALEKAVAADPKDKYAPSALARHRALLPELESHRQPWDIIVLQSYRDDLTGDPTLYAEYAPKFAALAKAQGARVVLYETTPTTQNEKPLATPPDPAPVLAKTRAIAALANRIDASVAPMALVTQRCQEQRPDITTRFINDAHLNQNLAYLTACTLYAALFETSPVGLPVDSITDIRTFEGKPADKTKDRDGLPLTRTFSAKDRADLQRIAWEGWNEFQKLR
;
A
#
# COMPACT_ATOMS: atom_id res chain seq x y z
N MET A 1 88.80 12.46 8.89
CA MET A 1 87.87 12.10 9.98
C MET A 1 86.84 13.21 10.12
N THR A 2 85.66 13.04 9.52
CA THR A 2 84.40 13.70 9.91
C THR A 2 83.29 13.15 9.02
N ARG A 3 82.39 12.37 9.60
CA ARG A 3 81.20 11.83 8.95
C ARG A 3 80.14 12.94 8.92
N LEU A 4 79.64 13.32 7.75
CA LEU A 4 78.36 14.03 7.64
C LEU A 4 77.28 13.01 7.30
N SER A 5 76.38 12.81 8.26
CA SER A 5 75.13 12.09 8.13
C SER A 5 74.09 12.98 7.42
N HIS A 6 73.63 12.56 6.25
CA HIS A 6 72.44 13.13 5.62
C HIS A 6 71.24 12.26 5.98
N THR A 7 70.38 12.78 6.85
CA THR A 7 69.04 12.29 7.10
C THR A 7 68.14 12.68 5.92
N LEU A 8 67.74 11.71 5.11
CA LEU A 8 66.64 11.87 4.15
C LEU A 8 65.33 12.01 4.93
N ALA A 9 64.68 13.18 4.87
CA ALA A 9 63.30 13.34 5.30
C ALA A 9 62.37 12.86 4.17
N LEU A 10 61.74 11.71 4.35
CA LEU A 10 60.71 11.20 3.47
C LEU A 10 59.39 11.92 3.77
N ALA A 11 59.02 12.89 2.93
CA ALA A 11 57.71 13.54 3.01
C ALA A 11 56.63 12.56 2.51
N ALA A 12 55.88 11.96 3.43
CA ALA A 12 54.70 11.16 3.10
C ALA A 12 53.56 12.08 2.67
N PHE A 13 53.26 12.11 1.36
CA PHE A 13 52.02 12.71 0.84
C PHE A 13 50.85 11.79 1.22
N VAL A 14 50.12 12.15 2.28
CA VAL A 14 48.81 11.56 2.57
C VAL A 14 47.82 12.21 1.61
N LEU A 15 47.47 11.49 0.53
CA LEU A 15 46.29 11.80 -0.27
C LEU A 15 45.05 11.51 0.60
N LEU A 16 44.50 12.55 1.21
CA LEU A 16 43.14 12.49 1.75
C LEU A 16 42.17 12.35 0.57
N SER A 17 41.74 11.12 0.30
CA SER A 17 40.54 10.87 -0.49
C SER A 17 39.34 11.42 0.28
N LEU A 18 38.87 12.61 -0.09
CA LEU A 18 37.58 13.11 0.36
C LEU A 18 36.52 12.08 -0.06
N PRO A 19 35.61 11.66 0.83
CA PRO A 19 34.47 10.87 0.41
C PRO A 19 33.65 11.72 -0.55
N SER A 20 33.51 11.24 -1.79
CA SER A 20 32.57 11.79 -2.76
C SER A 20 31.17 11.75 -2.16
N VAL A 21 30.68 12.89 -1.68
CA VAL A 21 29.26 13.09 -1.38
C VAL A 21 28.56 13.18 -2.73
N SER A 22 28.17 12.03 -3.25
CA SER A 22 27.19 11.87 -4.32
C SER A 22 26.36 10.68 -3.87
N THR A 23 25.13 10.87 -3.37
CA THR A 23 23.93 10.88 -4.21
C THR A 23 22.72 11.47 -3.46
N ALA A 24 22.70 12.77 -3.14
CA ALA A 24 21.54 13.39 -2.48
C ALA A 24 20.96 14.60 -3.22
N GLN A 25 21.43 14.89 -4.44
CA GLN A 25 21.11 16.14 -5.12
C GLN A 25 20.67 16.00 -6.59
N ASP A 26 20.30 14.80 -7.05
CA ASP A 26 19.89 14.58 -8.45
C ASP A 26 18.68 13.63 -8.62
N GLU A 27 17.79 13.54 -7.63
CA GLU A 27 16.39 13.21 -7.94
C GLU A 27 15.62 14.53 -8.03
N ALA A 28 15.53 15.10 -9.23
CA ALA A 28 14.47 16.06 -9.50
C ALA A 28 13.15 15.37 -9.16
N GLU A 29 12.54 15.78 -8.04
CA GLU A 29 11.32 15.18 -7.52
C GLU A 29 10.30 15.08 -8.66
N LYS A 30 9.98 13.84 -9.06
CA LYS A 30 9.08 13.61 -10.18
C LYS A 30 7.76 14.32 -9.89
N LYS A 31 7.49 15.38 -10.66
CA LYS A 31 6.23 16.14 -10.57
C LYS A 31 5.00 15.31 -10.94
N THR A 32 5.19 14.10 -11.47
CA THR A 32 4.11 13.15 -11.73
C THR A 32 4.53 11.76 -11.27
N LEU A 33 3.68 11.12 -10.46
CA LEU A 33 3.82 9.72 -10.07
C LEU A 33 2.63 8.91 -10.61
N ASN A 34 2.91 7.82 -11.33
CA ASN A 34 1.93 6.84 -11.77
C ASN A 34 1.92 5.69 -10.78
N VAL A 35 0.81 5.55 -10.05
CA VAL A 35 0.69 4.63 -8.92
C VAL A 35 -0.43 3.63 -9.18
N LEU A 36 -0.07 2.35 -9.13
CA LEU A 36 -1.00 1.25 -9.27
C LEU A 36 -1.35 0.67 -7.90
N PHE A 37 -2.63 0.63 -7.57
CA PHE A 37 -3.16 -0.08 -6.40
C PHE A 37 -3.74 -1.42 -6.83
N ILE A 38 -3.19 -2.51 -6.29
CA ILE A 38 -3.71 -3.88 -6.50
C ILE A 38 -4.32 -4.36 -5.19
N GLY A 39 -5.62 -4.65 -5.21
CA GLY A 39 -6.28 -5.13 -4.00
C GLY A 39 -7.74 -5.47 -4.16
N ASN A 40 -8.47 -5.34 -3.06
CA ASN A 40 -9.86 -5.75 -2.96
C ASN A 40 -10.72 -4.68 -2.27
N SER A 41 -11.76 -5.09 -1.54
CA SER A 41 -12.62 -4.17 -0.79
C SER A 41 -11.84 -3.31 0.20
N TYR A 42 -10.71 -3.75 0.74
CA TYR A 42 -9.90 -2.95 1.66
C TYR A 42 -9.19 -1.77 1.01
N THR A 43 -9.09 -1.77 -0.33
CA THR A 43 -8.63 -0.64 -1.14
C THR A 43 -9.79 0.13 -1.78
N ALA A 44 -10.86 -0.56 -2.18
CA ALA A 44 -12.01 0.11 -2.83
C ALA A 44 -12.97 0.82 -1.87
N ARG A 45 -13.17 0.30 -0.65
CA ARG A 45 -14.05 0.95 0.34
C ARG A 45 -13.49 2.33 0.69
N HIS A 46 -14.35 3.25 1.10
CA HIS A 46 -13.93 4.59 1.54
C HIS A 46 -13.20 5.45 0.50
N ASN A 47 -13.24 5.05 -0.77
CA ASN A 47 -12.41 5.65 -1.83
C ASN A 47 -10.93 5.75 -1.44
N LEU A 48 -10.40 4.74 -0.71
CA LEU A 48 -9.11 4.85 -0.02
C LEU A 48 -7.98 5.36 -0.91
N SER A 49 -7.79 4.80 -2.10
CA SER A 49 -6.70 5.23 -2.98
C SER A 49 -6.90 6.65 -3.52
N THR A 50 -8.14 7.13 -3.67
CA THR A 50 -8.44 8.56 -3.98
C THR A 50 -8.09 9.47 -2.81
N VAL A 51 -8.35 9.04 -1.57
CA VAL A 51 -7.95 9.77 -0.36
C VAL A 51 -6.43 9.86 -0.29
N VAL A 52 -5.72 8.76 -0.57
CA VAL A 52 -4.25 8.74 -0.63
C VAL A 52 -3.72 9.69 -1.71
N LYS A 53 -4.32 9.72 -2.90
CA LYS A 53 -4.01 10.73 -3.94
C LYS A 53 -4.17 12.15 -3.40
N THR A 54 -5.29 12.43 -2.73
CA THR A 54 -5.57 13.76 -2.18
C THR A 54 -4.54 14.15 -1.11
N MET A 55 -4.17 13.21 -0.24
CA MET A 55 -3.12 13.42 0.76
C MET A 55 -1.74 13.64 0.12
N ALA A 56 -1.41 12.86 -0.92
CA ALA A 56 -0.16 13.00 -1.66
C ALA A 56 -0.02 14.39 -2.28
N GLU A 57 -1.04 14.85 -3.00
CA GLU A 57 -1.02 16.15 -3.70
C GLU A 57 -1.08 17.34 -2.73
N ALA A 58 -1.72 17.17 -1.57
CA ALA A 58 -1.71 18.19 -0.51
C ALA A 58 -0.38 18.25 0.25
N GLY A 59 0.28 17.10 0.42
CA GLY A 59 1.52 16.98 1.19
C GLY A 59 2.79 17.18 0.39
N GLN A 60 2.74 17.07 -0.94
CA GLN A 60 3.87 17.22 -1.85
C GLN A 60 3.56 18.32 -2.89
N PRO A 61 3.91 19.60 -2.60
CA PRO A 61 3.57 20.71 -3.48
C PRO A 61 4.09 20.53 -4.92
N GLY A 62 3.19 20.59 -5.89
CA GLY A 62 3.52 20.43 -7.31
C GLY A 62 3.53 18.98 -7.82
N LEU A 63 3.24 18.00 -6.96
CA LEU A 63 3.04 16.61 -7.35
C LEU A 63 1.67 16.42 -8.03
N THR A 64 1.68 15.71 -9.15
CA THR A 64 0.52 15.08 -9.78
C THR A 64 0.55 13.59 -9.46
N PHE A 65 -0.45 13.09 -8.75
CA PHE A 65 -0.52 11.68 -8.37
C PHE A 65 -1.54 10.95 -9.25
N ASN A 66 -1.07 10.30 -10.31
CA ASN A 66 -1.89 9.52 -11.23
C ASN A 66 -2.17 8.14 -10.63
N ARG A 67 -3.42 7.91 -10.23
CA ARG A 67 -3.85 6.69 -9.53
C ARG A 67 -4.63 5.78 -10.46
N THR A 68 -4.23 4.51 -10.52
CA THR A 68 -4.99 3.42 -11.15
C THR A 68 -5.26 2.32 -10.13
N ASP A 69 -6.46 1.75 -10.15
CA ASP A 69 -6.81 0.63 -9.28
C ASP A 69 -7.15 -0.63 -10.08
N VAL A 70 -6.62 -1.78 -9.66
CA VAL A 70 -7.09 -3.10 -10.08
C VAL A 70 -7.70 -3.78 -8.87
N ILE A 71 -9.03 -3.82 -8.82
CA ILE A 71 -9.80 -4.30 -7.67
C ILE A 71 -10.64 -5.52 -8.03
N TYR A 72 -10.51 -6.57 -7.22
CA TYR A 72 -11.47 -7.68 -7.20
C TYR A 72 -11.89 -7.99 -5.76
N GLY A 73 -13.21 -7.99 -5.48
CA GLY A 73 -13.75 -8.15 -4.12
C GLY A 73 -13.28 -9.42 -3.40
N GLY A 74 -12.79 -9.26 -2.17
CA GLY A 74 -12.29 -10.37 -1.33
C GLY A 74 -11.22 -11.26 -1.98
N ARG A 75 -10.46 -10.75 -2.94
CA ARG A 75 -9.39 -11.48 -3.65
C ARG A 75 -8.02 -11.18 -3.05
N THR A 76 -7.15 -12.19 -3.12
CA THR A 76 -5.74 -12.17 -2.68
C THR A 76 -4.80 -11.87 -3.86
N LEU A 77 -3.51 -11.62 -3.62
CA LEU A 77 -2.55 -11.47 -4.73
C LEU A 77 -2.46 -12.74 -5.61
N LYS A 78 -2.66 -13.93 -5.02
CA LYS A 78 -2.78 -15.18 -5.78
C LYS A 78 -3.93 -15.13 -6.78
N ASP A 79 -5.08 -14.64 -6.35
CA ASP A 79 -6.24 -14.47 -7.23
C ASP A 79 -5.95 -13.43 -8.33
N HIS A 80 -5.30 -12.31 -7.98
CA HIS A 80 -4.90 -11.29 -8.97
C HIS A 80 -3.99 -11.86 -10.06
N TRP A 81 -3.04 -12.71 -9.68
CA TRP A 81 -2.16 -13.41 -10.62
C TRP A 81 -2.94 -14.35 -11.54
N ARG A 82 -3.87 -15.13 -10.99
CA ARG A 82 -4.79 -15.97 -11.79
C ARG A 82 -5.64 -15.13 -12.75
N LEU A 83 -5.99 -13.91 -12.36
CA LEU A 83 -6.83 -12.99 -13.12
C LEU A 83 -6.06 -12.12 -14.12
N GLY A 84 -4.76 -12.37 -14.34
CA GLY A 84 -3.98 -11.67 -15.37
C GLY A 84 -3.41 -10.31 -14.94
N THR A 85 -3.49 -9.94 -13.66
CA THR A 85 -3.04 -8.62 -13.18
C THR A 85 -1.56 -8.33 -13.49
N GLN A 86 -0.73 -9.38 -13.67
CA GLN A 86 0.67 -9.26 -14.09
C GLN A 86 0.87 -8.49 -15.41
N ASN A 87 -0.08 -8.55 -16.34
CA ASN A 87 0.02 -7.81 -17.60
C ASN A 87 -0.24 -6.32 -17.40
N ILE A 88 -1.09 -5.95 -16.44
CA ILE A 88 -1.35 -4.56 -16.07
C ILE A 88 -0.14 -3.97 -15.34
N VAL A 89 0.48 -4.77 -14.46
CA VAL A 89 1.77 -4.39 -13.84
C VAL A 89 2.82 -4.16 -14.92
N SER A 90 2.88 -5.05 -15.91
CA SER A 90 3.87 -4.99 -16.99
C SER A 90 3.39 -4.19 -18.20
N GLN A 91 2.41 -3.28 -18.07
CA GLN A 91 1.78 -2.62 -19.22
C GLN A 91 2.77 -1.86 -20.13
N SER A 92 3.91 -1.40 -19.58
CA SER A 92 4.97 -0.76 -20.35
C SER A 92 5.75 -1.71 -21.26
N THR A 93 5.68 -3.03 -21.04
CA THR A 93 6.49 -4.03 -21.75
C THR A 93 5.71 -5.24 -22.25
N VAL A 94 4.48 -5.46 -21.79
CA VAL A 94 3.67 -6.64 -22.13
C VAL A 94 3.41 -6.71 -23.63
N THR A 95 3.66 -7.86 -24.25
CA THR A 95 3.44 -8.06 -25.68
C THR A 95 1.98 -8.35 -25.99
N GLU A 96 1.57 -8.07 -27.23
CA GLU A 96 0.24 -8.46 -27.73
C GLU A 96 0.01 -9.98 -27.60
N ALA A 97 1.06 -10.78 -27.75
CA ALA A 97 1.01 -12.23 -27.61
C ALA A 97 0.71 -12.67 -26.17
N GLU A 98 1.38 -12.06 -25.18
CA GLU A 98 1.13 -12.33 -23.75
C GLU A 98 -0.28 -11.91 -23.32
N GLU A 99 -0.76 -10.78 -23.83
CA GLU A 99 -2.12 -10.30 -23.56
C GLU A 99 -3.17 -11.23 -24.19
N LYS A 100 -2.99 -11.63 -25.45
CA LYS A 100 -3.84 -12.63 -26.12
C LYS A 100 -3.83 -13.97 -25.38
N ALA A 101 -2.68 -14.43 -24.89
CA ALA A 101 -2.58 -15.66 -24.11
C ALA A 101 -3.37 -15.55 -22.79
N THR A 102 -3.32 -14.40 -22.13
CA THR A 102 -4.07 -14.13 -20.90
C THR A 102 -5.58 -14.11 -21.15
N ILE A 103 -6.02 -13.45 -22.23
CA ILE A 103 -7.42 -13.46 -22.68
C ILE A 103 -7.89 -14.90 -22.92
N ALA A 104 -7.13 -15.70 -23.67
CA ALA A 104 -7.48 -17.10 -23.95
C ALA A 104 -7.55 -17.96 -22.67
N ALA A 105 -6.67 -17.74 -21.69
CA ALA A 105 -6.72 -18.42 -20.40
C ALA A 105 -7.96 -18.02 -19.60
N LEU A 106 -8.33 -16.75 -19.61
CA LEU A 106 -9.53 -16.24 -18.93
C LEU A 106 -10.82 -16.73 -19.59
N GLU A 107 -10.88 -16.83 -20.93
CA GLU A 107 -12.01 -17.43 -21.64
C GLU A 107 -12.25 -18.88 -21.19
N LYS A 108 -11.18 -19.67 -21.09
CA LYS A 108 -11.25 -21.04 -20.54
C LYS A 108 -11.73 -21.04 -19.09
N ALA A 109 -11.23 -20.14 -18.25
CA ALA A 109 -11.64 -20.04 -16.85
C ALA A 109 -13.12 -19.68 -16.70
N VAL A 110 -13.63 -18.73 -17.50
CA VAL A 110 -15.05 -18.35 -17.54
C VAL A 110 -15.92 -19.52 -17.97
N ALA A 111 -15.50 -20.29 -18.97
CA ALA A 111 -16.24 -21.47 -19.41
C ALA A 111 -16.22 -22.61 -18.37
N ALA A 112 -15.12 -22.75 -17.63
CA ALA A 112 -14.94 -23.84 -16.66
C ALA A 112 -15.69 -23.63 -15.34
N ASP A 113 -15.83 -22.39 -14.86
CA ASP A 113 -16.54 -22.08 -13.63
C ASP A 113 -17.55 -20.92 -13.81
N PRO A 114 -18.83 -21.22 -14.10
CA PRO A 114 -19.88 -20.23 -14.20
C PRO A 114 -20.14 -19.44 -12.90
N LYS A 115 -19.63 -19.91 -11.75
CA LYS A 115 -19.77 -19.21 -10.46
C LYS A 115 -18.62 -18.23 -10.21
N ASP A 116 -17.53 -18.27 -10.99
CA ASP A 116 -16.46 -17.29 -10.91
C ASP A 116 -16.94 -15.95 -11.48
N LYS A 117 -17.27 -15.03 -10.59
CA LYS A 117 -17.73 -13.68 -10.95
C LYS A 117 -16.57 -12.74 -11.32
N TYR A 118 -15.32 -13.14 -11.09
CA TYR A 118 -14.14 -12.29 -11.29
C TYR A 118 -13.46 -12.55 -12.63
N ALA A 119 -13.41 -13.80 -13.09
CA ALA A 119 -12.85 -14.12 -14.40
C ALA A 119 -13.54 -13.36 -15.56
N PRO A 120 -14.88 -13.19 -15.61
CA PRO A 120 -15.51 -12.36 -16.64
C PRO A 120 -15.11 -10.89 -16.58
N SER A 121 -14.99 -10.32 -15.37
CA SER A 121 -14.55 -8.93 -15.19
C SER A 121 -13.09 -8.73 -15.58
N ALA A 122 -12.22 -9.68 -15.25
CA ALA A 122 -10.83 -9.69 -15.71
C ALA A 122 -10.75 -9.82 -17.23
N LEU A 123 -11.50 -10.74 -17.82
CA LEU A 123 -11.56 -10.93 -19.27
C LEU A 123 -11.98 -9.65 -19.99
N ALA A 124 -13.00 -8.96 -19.49
CA ALA A 124 -13.43 -7.68 -20.04
C ALA A 124 -12.33 -6.61 -19.97
N ARG A 125 -11.60 -6.53 -18.85
CA ARG A 125 -10.46 -5.61 -18.68
C ARG A 125 -9.34 -5.90 -19.67
N HIS A 126 -8.95 -7.16 -19.82
CA HIS A 126 -7.88 -7.57 -20.73
C HIS A 126 -8.25 -7.35 -22.20
N ARG A 127 -9.50 -7.64 -22.58
CA ARG A 127 -10.02 -7.32 -23.92
C ARG A 127 -10.02 -5.82 -24.23
N ALA A 128 -10.27 -4.97 -23.23
CA ALA A 128 -10.18 -3.52 -23.39
C ALA A 128 -8.72 -3.04 -23.47
N LEU A 129 -7.80 -3.66 -22.72
CA LEU A 129 -6.38 -3.32 -22.74
C LEU A 129 -5.71 -3.67 -24.08
N LEU A 130 -6.02 -4.82 -24.66
CA LEU A 130 -5.37 -5.32 -25.89
C LEU A 130 -5.28 -4.29 -27.04
N PRO A 131 -6.36 -3.63 -27.48
CA PRO A 131 -6.28 -2.63 -28.54
C PRO A 131 -5.56 -1.33 -28.13
N GLU A 132 -5.40 -1.08 -26.83
CA GLU A 132 -4.84 0.15 -26.27
C GLU A 132 -3.39 -0.01 -25.79
N LEU A 133 -2.80 -1.22 -25.91
CA LEU A 133 -1.48 -1.55 -25.37
C LEU A 133 -0.42 -0.52 -25.74
N GLU A 134 -0.32 -0.16 -27.02
CA GLU A 134 0.71 0.77 -27.49
C GLU A 134 0.47 2.21 -27.03
N SER A 135 -0.77 2.67 -26.99
CA SER A 135 -1.10 4.01 -26.48
C SER A 135 -0.95 4.11 -24.96
N HIS A 136 -0.99 2.99 -24.24
CA HIS A 136 -0.94 2.91 -22.78
C HIS A 136 0.41 2.41 -22.24
N ARG A 137 1.47 2.45 -23.05
CA ARG A 137 2.85 2.14 -22.64
C ARG A 137 3.34 3.17 -21.62
N GLN A 138 3.03 2.93 -20.35
CA GLN A 138 3.43 3.79 -19.25
C GLN A 138 3.97 2.95 -18.10
N PRO A 139 5.24 3.13 -17.67
CA PRO A 139 5.74 2.45 -16.48
C PRO A 139 5.05 3.01 -15.24
N TRP A 140 4.90 2.15 -14.23
CA TRP A 140 4.50 2.57 -12.89
C TRP A 140 5.72 3.09 -12.13
N ASP A 141 5.52 4.17 -11.39
CA ASP A 141 6.51 4.66 -10.44
C ASP A 141 6.40 3.93 -9.10
N ILE A 142 5.16 3.57 -8.72
CA ILE A 142 4.86 2.88 -7.47
C ILE A 142 3.77 1.82 -7.69
N ILE A 143 3.94 0.65 -7.09
CA ILE A 143 2.90 -0.39 -7.04
C ILE A 143 2.59 -0.73 -5.58
N VAL A 144 1.34 -0.53 -5.20
CA VAL A 144 0.80 -0.85 -3.87
C VAL A 144 0.15 -2.23 -3.93
N LEU A 145 0.66 -3.16 -3.13
CA LEU A 145 0.23 -4.56 -3.08
C LEU A 145 -0.53 -4.83 -1.79
N GLN A 146 -1.85 -4.96 -1.87
CA GLN A 146 -2.70 -5.22 -0.72
C GLN A 146 -2.67 -6.69 -0.29
N SER A 147 -2.50 -6.98 1.00
CA SER A 147 -2.75 -8.32 1.58
C SER A 147 -4.25 -8.56 1.82
N TYR A 148 -4.65 -9.80 2.08
CA TYR A 148 -5.99 -10.14 2.57
C TYR A 148 -6.09 -11.51 3.24
N ARG A 149 -6.05 -11.57 4.57
CA ARG A 149 -6.18 -12.81 5.39
C ARG A 149 -5.21 -13.95 5.01
N ASP A 150 -4.33 -13.71 4.05
CA ASP A 150 -3.41 -14.63 3.37
C ASP A 150 -1.97 -14.36 3.78
N ASP A 151 -1.80 -13.52 4.82
CA ASP A 151 -0.57 -13.04 5.42
C ASP A 151 -0.36 -13.56 6.86
N LEU A 152 -1.20 -14.51 7.30
CA LEU A 152 -1.18 -15.08 8.65
C LEU A 152 -0.85 -16.58 8.69
N THR A 153 -1.24 -17.34 7.68
CA THR A 153 -1.15 -18.81 7.69
C THR A 153 -0.41 -19.35 6.47
N GLY A 154 0.30 -20.48 6.67
CA GLY A 154 1.16 -21.10 5.66
C GLY A 154 2.64 -20.70 5.82
N ASP A 155 3.54 -21.54 5.33
CA ASP A 155 4.97 -21.26 5.25
C ASP A 155 5.53 -21.69 3.87
N PRO A 156 5.79 -20.74 2.95
CA PRO A 156 5.43 -19.33 3.05
C PRO A 156 3.91 -19.10 3.04
N THR A 157 3.45 -17.99 3.60
CA THR A 157 2.05 -17.54 3.41
C THR A 157 1.80 -17.22 1.93
N LEU A 158 0.53 -17.27 1.48
CA LEU A 158 0.23 -16.94 0.08
C LEU A 158 0.61 -15.49 -0.27
N TYR A 159 0.47 -14.55 0.66
CA TYR A 159 0.95 -13.19 0.47
C TYR A 159 2.47 -13.15 0.29
N ALA A 160 3.22 -13.87 1.14
CA ALA A 160 4.68 -13.99 1.03
C ALA A 160 5.15 -14.77 -0.20
N GLU A 161 4.29 -15.58 -0.82
CA GLU A 161 4.57 -16.27 -2.09
C GLU A 161 4.34 -15.35 -3.31
N TYR A 162 3.24 -14.58 -3.31
CA TYR A 162 2.82 -13.82 -4.50
C TYR A 162 3.29 -12.36 -4.52
N ALA A 163 3.49 -11.71 -3.36
CA ALA A 163 4.06 -10.37 -3.33
C ALA A 163 5.44 -10.29 -4.01
N PRO A 164 6.39 -11.24 -3.80
CA PRO A 164 7.66 -11.24 -4.54
C PRO A 164 7.50 -11.37 -6.06
N LYS A 165 6.50 -12.11 -6.55
CA LYS A 165 6.25 -12.26 -8.00
C LYS A 165 5.84 -10.93 -8.63
N PHE A 166 4.94 -10.19 -7.98
CA PHE A 166 4.58 -8.84 -8.42
C PHE A 166 5.71 -7.83 -8.23
N ALA A 167 6.46 -7.92 -7.14
CA ALA A 167 7.60 -7.06 -6.88
C ALA A 167 8.70 -7.22 -7.94
N ALA A 168 8.95 -8.43 -8.43
CA ALA A 168 9.90 -8.66 -9.51
C ALA A 168 9.50 -7.91 -10.79
N LEU A 169 8.21 -7.95 -11.16
CA LEU A 169 7.69 -7.21 -12.31
C LEU A 169 7.78 -5.69 -12.10
N ALA A 170 7.41 -5.21 -10.91
CA ALA A 170 7.52 -3.80 -10.53
C ALA A 170 8.98 -3.29 -10.64
N LYS A 171 9.94 -4.06 -10.11
CA LYS A 171 11.35 -3.69 -10.12
C LYS A 171 11.99 -3.76 -11.50
N ALA A 172 11.52 -4.65 -12.38
CA ALA A 172 12.01 -4.74 -13.75
C ALA A 172 11.79 -3.43 -14.56
N GLN A 173 10.84 -2.60 -14.12
CA GLN A 173 10.57 -1.27 -14.70
C GLN A 173 10.97 -0.11 -13.78
N GLY A 174 11.73 -0.37 -12.71
CA GLY A 174 12.19 0.65 -11.75
C GLY A 174 11.12 1.16 -10.79
N ALA A 175 9.98 0.49 -10.65
CA ALA A 175 8.92 0.90 -9.74
C ALA A 175 9.24 0.53 -8.28
N ARG A 176 8.90 1.43 -7.36
CA ARG A 176 8.91 1.14 -5.92
C ARG A 176 7.72 0.24 -5.56
N VAL A 177 7.93 -0.65 -4.59
CA VAL A 177 6.87 -1.52 -4.08
C VAL A 177 6.46 -1.05 -2.69
N VAL A 178 5.14 -0.93 -2.47
CA VAL A 178 4.56 -0.68 -1.14
C VAL A 178 3.67 -1.86 -0.78
N LEU A 179 3.97 -2.55 0.32
CA LEU A 179 3.08 -3.56 0.88
C LEU A 179 2.01 -2.86 1.73
N TYR A 180 0.75 -2.96 1.31
CA TYR A 180 -0.38 -2.58 2.14
C TYR A 180 -0.86 -3.81 2.92
N GLU A 181 -0.33 -3.98 4.13
CA GLU A 181 -0.75 -5.03 5.04
C GLU A 181 -2.10 -4.66 5.66
N THR A 182 -3.14 -5.46 5.42
CA THR A 182 -4.48 -5.25 5.96
C THR A 182 -4.67 -5.93 7.30
N THR A 183 -5.57 -5.42 8.14
CA THR A 183 -5.84 -6.02 9.46
C THR A 183 -7.32 -6.37 9.72
N PRO A 184 -7.92 -7.29 8.94
CA PRO A 184 -9.32 -7.71 9.16
C PRO A 184 -9.55 -8.42 10.51
N THR A 185 -8.51 -8.94 11.16
CA THR A 185 -8.61 -9.79 12.36
C THR A 185 -8.35 -9.04 13.67
N THR A 186 -7.88 -7.79 13.63
CA THR A 186 -7.57 -7.01 14.84
C THR A 186 -8.44 -5.77 15.00
N GLN A 187 -9.55 -5.68 14.26
CA GLN A 187 -10.49 -4.55 14.31
C GLN A 187 -11.46 -4.64 15.50
N ASN A 188 -11.91 -3.49 15.99
CA ASN A 188 -12.91 -3.35 17.06
C ASN A 188 -14.14 -2.56 16.57
N GLU A 189 -15.33 -3.15 16.73
CA GLU A 189 -16.63 -2.51 16.44
C GLU A 189 -17.13 -1.61 17.57
N LYS A 190 -16.58 -1.78 18.78
CA LYS A 190 -16.95 -1.06 19.99
C LYS A 190 -15.70 -0.47 20.65
N PRO A 191 -15.84 0.61 21.43
CA PRO A 191 -14.77 1.08 22.29
C PRO A 191 -14.21 -0.04 23.16
N LEU A 192 -12.90 0.00 23.40
CA LEU A 192 -12.18 -1.00 24.18
C LEU A 192 -12.06 -0.57 25.63
N ALA A 193 -12.34 -1.48 26.56
CA ALA A 193 -12.08 -1.25 27.99
C ALA A 193 -10.60 -1.55 28.35
N THR A 194 -9.98 -2.47 27.62
CA THR A 194 -8.57 -2.86 27.76
C THR A 194 -7.94 -3.02 26.37
N PRO A 195 -6.65 -2.70 26.20
CA PRO A 195 -5.95 -2.97 24.95
C PRO A 195 -6.01 -4.45 24.54
N PRO A 196 -6.00 -4.77 23.23
CA PRO A 196 -5.91 -6.14 22.76
C PRO A 196 -4.52 -6.72 23.02
N ASP A 197 -4.42 -8.06 23.01
CA ASP A 197 -3.14 -8.76 23.14
C ASP A 197 -2.18 -8.37 21.99
N PRO A 198 -0.98 -7.85 22.29
CA PRO A 198 -0.02 -7.45 21.27
C PRO A 198 0.69 -8.62 20.57
N ALA A 199 0.68 -9.83 21.16
CA ALA A 199 1.51 -10.94 20.67
C ALA A 199 1.20 -11.36 19.21
N PRO A 200 -0.07 -11.53 18.78
CA PRO A 200 -0.39 -11.87 17.39
C PRO A 200 0.02 -10.77 16.40
N VAL A 201 -0.12 -9.50 16.79
CA VAL A 201 0.28 -8.34 15.97
C VAL A 201 1.79 -8.29 15.81
N LEU A 202 2.55 -8.47 16.90
CA LEU A 202 4.02 -8.50 16.85
C LEU A 202 4.56 -9.64 15.98
N ALA A 203 3.96 -10.83 16.07
CA ALA A 203 4.33 -11.97 15.21
C ALA A 203 4.10 -11.64 13.72
N LYS A 204 2.90 -11.12 13.39
CA LYS A 204 2.58 -10.68 12.02
C LYS A 204 3.52 -9.59 11.53
N THR A 205 3.77 -8.59 12.37
CA THR A 205 4.64 -7.45 12.07
C THR A 205 6.05 -7.89 11.69
N ARG A 206 6.63 -8.84 12.44
CA ARG A 206 7.94 -9.42 12.12
C ARG A 206 7.95 -10.17 10.79
N ALA A 207 6.91 -10.96 10.52
CA ALA A 207 6.80 -11.69 9.25
C ALA A 207 6.73 -10.75 8.04
N ILE A 208 5.97 -9.66 8.16
CA ILE A 208 5.83 -8.64 7.12
C ILE A 208 7.13 -7.84 6.95
N ALA A 209 7.82 -7.50 8.04
CA ALA A 209 9.13 -6.86 7.98
C ALA A 209 10.15 -7.74 7.24
N ALA A 210 10.20 -9.05 7.55
CA ALA A 210 11.06 -10.00 6.86
C ALA A 210 10.75 -10.12 5.36
N LEU A 211 9.46 -10.20 5.00
CA LEU A 211 9.03 -10.20 3.60
C LEU A 211 9.46 -8.91 2.89
N ALA A 212 9.23 -7.77 3.52
CA ALA A 212 9.51 -6.47 2.93
C ALA A 212 11.02 -6.22 2.78
N ASN A 213 11.86 -6.73 3.68
CA ASN A 213 13.32 -6.74 3.51
C ASN A 213 13.75 -7.63 2.35
N ARG A 214 13.17 -8.83 2.24
CA ARG A 214 13.48 -9.77 1.15
C ARG A 214 13.20 -9.18 -0.23
N ILE A 215 12.11 -8.42 -0.37
CA ILE A 215 11.70 -7.84 -1.66
C ILE A 215 12.01 -6.36 -1.77
N ASP A 216 12.70 -5.75 -0.79
CA ASP A 216 13.00 -4.32 -0.70
C ASP A 216 11.78 -3.45 -1.07
N ALA A 217 10.79 -3.45 -0.17
CA ALA A 217 9.54 -2.71 -0.28
C ALA A 217 9.29 -1.84 0.96
N SER A 218 8.64 -0.70 0.80
CA SER A 218 8.05 0.05 1.92
C SER A 218 6.77 -0.64 2.39
N VAL A 219 6.28 -0.34 3.60
CA VAL A 219 5.10 -1.02 4.17
C VAL A 219 4.18 -0.01 4.83
N ALA A 220 2.87 -0.19 4.64
CA ALA A 220 1.83 0.35 5.52
C ALA A 220 1.37 -0.78 6.47
N PRO A 221 1.90 -0.85 7.72
CA PRO A 221 1.74 -1.99 8.62
C PRO A 221 0.49 -1.83 9.49
N MET A 222 -0.68 -2.04 8.90
CA MET A 222 -1.93 -1.69 9.58
C MET A 222 -2.22 -2.49 10.83
N ALA A 223 -1.72 -3.73 11.01
CA ALA A 223 -1.90 -4.44 12.27
C ALA A 223 -1.24 -3.69 13.44
N LEU A 224 0.02 -3.28 13.26
CA LEU A 224 0.76 -2.50 14.28
C LEU A 224 0.13 -1.13 14.52
N VAL A 225 -0.19 -0.41 13.43
CA VAL A 225 -0.77 0.93 13.53
C VAL A 225 -2.17 0.90 14.18
N THR A 226 -2.98 -0.11 13.87
CA THR A 226 -4.31 -0.28 14.47
C THR A 226 -4.20 -0.61 15.96
N GLN A 227 -3.25 -1.47 16.36
CA GLN A 227 -3.01 -1.75 17.78
C GLN A 227 -2.61 -0.47 18.54
N ARG A 228 -1.71 0.35 17.99
CA ARG A 228 -1.36 1.64 18.60
C ARG A 228 -2.57 2.56 18.72
N CYS A 229 -3.44 2.59 17.72
CA CYS A 229 -4.68 3.36 17.79
C CYS A 229 -5.58 2.86 18.93
N GLN A 230 -5.70 1.54 19.08
CA GLN A 230 -6.51 0.92 20.13
C GLN A 230 -5.96 1.21 21.54
N GLU A 231 -4.64 1.29 21.69
CA GLU A 231 -3.98 1.66 22.95
C GLU A 231 -4.15 3.13 23.31
N GLN A 232 -3.96 4.03 22.33
CA GLN A 232 -3.96 5.49 22.58
C GLN A 232 -5.35 6.12 22.53
N ARG A 233 -6.25 5.56 21.72
CA ARG A 233 -7.62 6.02 21.48
C ARG A 233 -8.58 4.83 21.53
N PRO A 234 -8.72 4.18 22.70
CA PRO A 234 -9.61 3.03 22.86
C PRO A 234 -11.09 3.36 22.59
N ASP A 235 -11.44 4.65 22.57
CA ASP A 235 -12.76 5.16 22.18
C ASP A 235 -13.04 5.07 20.66
N ILE A 236 -11.99 5.03 19.84
CA ILE A 236 -12.13 4.94 18.38
C ILE A 236 -12.40 3.49 17.95
N THR A 237 -13.52 3.30 17.27
CA THR A 237 -13.86 2.04 16.60
C THR A 237 -13.22 1.99 15.21
N THR A 238 -12.79 0.81 14.78
CA THR A 238 -12.02 0.60 13.54
C THR A 238 -12.76 -0.20 12.49
N ARG A 239 -13.93 -0.76 12.82
CA ARG A 239 -14.85 -1.38 11.87
C ARG A 239 -16.29 -1.01 12.16
N PHE A 240 -17.15 -1.27 11.19
CA PHE A 240 -18.59 -1.14 11.38
C PHE A 240 -19.11 -2.20 12.36
N ILE A 241 -20.28 -1.93 12.94
CA ILE A 241 -21.02 -2.89 13.76
C ILE A 241 -21.73 -3.89 12.84
N ASN A 242 -22.41 -3.39 11.81
CA ASN A 242 -23.23 -4.20 10.91
C ASN A 242 -22.46 -4.70 9.66
N ASP A 243 -21.15 -4.45 9.59
CA ASP A 243 -20.26 -4.90 8.52
C ASP A 243 -18.86 -5.19 9.12
N ALA A 244 -18.26 -6.33 8.80
CA ALA A 244 -16.92 -6.69 9.27
C ALA A 244 -15.79 -5.94 8.54
N HIS A 245 -16.11 -4.99 7.66
CA HIS A 245 -15.14 -4.11 7.02
C HIS A 245 -14.73 -2.95 7.94
N LEU A 246 -13.51 -2.46 7.70
CA LEU A 246 -13.02 -1.21 8.24
C LEU A 246 -14.05 -0.08 8.07
N ASN A 247 -14.20 0.77 9.09
CA ASN A 247 -15.03 1.97 9.02
C ASN A 247 -14.18 3.18 8.56
N GLN A 248 -14.80 4.35 8.54
CA GLN A 248 -14.16 5.60 8.11
C GLN A 248 -12.94 5.96 8.97
N ASN A 249 -12.93 5.64 10.27
CA ASN A 249 -11.78 5.94 11.14
C ASN A 249 -10.54 5.12 10.72
N LEU A 250 -10.69 3.80 10.56
CA LEU A 250 -9.58 2.96 10.13
C LEU A 250 -9.20 3.27 8.67
N ALA A 251 -10.14 3.63 7.80
CA ALA A 251 -9.81 4.07 6.44
C ALA A 251 -8.95 5.35 6.44
N TYR A 252 -9.26 6.33 7.29
CA TYR A 252 -8.45 7.55 7.44
C TYR A 252 -7.04 7.23 7.97
N LEU A 253 -6.96 6.38 9.01
CA LEU A 253 -5.70 5.92 9.59
C LEU A 253 -4.85 5.18 8.56
N THR A 254 -5.47 4.32 7.74
CA THR A 254 -4.81 3.63 6.62
C THR A 254 -4.29 4.62 5.58
N ALA A 255 -5.08 5.62 5.19
CA ALA A 255 -4.64 6.62 4.22
C ALA A 255 -3.41 7.40 4.73
N CYS A 256 -3.41 7.80 6.01
CA CYS A 256 -2.26 8.44 6.65
C CYS A 256 -1.02 7.54 6.66
N THR A 257 -1.20 6.25 6.93
CA THR A 257 -0.11 5.27 6.98
C THR A 257 0.46 4.98 5.59
N LEU A 258 -0.40 4.90 4.57
CA LEU A 258 0.01 4.78 3.17
C LEU A 258 0.78 6.04 2.73
N TYR A 259 0.34 7.24 3.09
CA TYR A 259 1.09 8.47 2.84
C TYR A 259 2.51 8.39 3.45
N ALA A 260 2.62 7.99 4.72
CA ALA A 260 3.93 7.80 5.36
C ALA A 260 4.78 6.75 4.63
N ALA A 261 4.19 5.64 4.20
CA ALA A 261 4.91 4.59 3.46
C ALA A 261 5.35 5.01 2.03
N LEU A 262 4.61 5.93 1.40
CA LEU A 262 4.91 6.44 0.07
C LEU A 262 6.02 7.51 0.09
N PHE A 263 5.99 8.40 1.09
CA PHE A 263 6.83 9.60 1.10
C PHE A 263 7.82 9.68 2.26
N GLU A 264 7.80 8.70 3.18
CA GLU A 264 8.64 8.67 4.38
C GLU A 264 8.54 9.97 5.19
N THR A 265 7.37 10.59 5.12
CA THR A 265 7.06 11.91 5.66
C THR A 265 5.83 11.83 6.54
N SER A 266 5.81 12.63 7.60
CA SER A 266 4.67 12.65 8.52
C SER A 266 3.40 13.16 7.84
N PRO A 267 2.25 12.47 7.98
CA PRO A 267 0.95 12.97 7.55
C PRO A 267 0.38 14.05 8.50
N VAL A 268 1.07 14.38 9.61
CA VAL A 268 0.60 15.37 10.59
C VAL A 268 0.52 16.75 9.95
N GLY A 269 -0.66 17.38 10.05
CA GLY A 269 -0.93 18.70 9.49
C GLY A 269 -1.53 18.67 8.08
N LEU A 270 -1.65 17.50 7.44
CA LEU A 270 -2.33 17.41 6.15
C LEU A 270 -3.80 17.86 6.27
N PRO A 271 -4.33 18.60 5.27
CA PRO A 271 -5.65 19.24 5.38
C PRO A 271 -6.82 18.28 5.19
N VAL A 272 -6.60 17.07 4.67
CA VAL A 272 -7.67 16.08 4.43
C VAL A 272 -8.36 15.70 5.73
N ASP A 273 -9.66 15.96 5.84
CA ASP A 273 -10.43 15.93 7.08
C ASP A 273 -11.71 15.10 6.99
N SER A 274 -11.92 14.37 5.91
CA SER A 274 -13.13 13.57 5.72
C SER A 274 -12.89 12.29 4.93
N ILE A 275 -13.76 11.31 5.16
CA ILE A 275 -13.80 10.03 4.45
C ILE A 275 -15.25 9.73 4.07
N THR A 276 -15.45 9.36 2.81
CA THR A 276 -16.76 8.95 2.28
C THR A 276 -16.71 7.50 1.84
N ASP A 277 -17.60 6.69 2.40
CA ASP A 277 -17.75 5.30 2.01
C ASP A 277 -18.52 5.13 0.68
N ILE A 278 -18.29 4.02 -0.01
CA ILE A 278 -18.94 3.69 -1.29
C ILE A 278 -20.09 2.68 -1.16
N ARG A 279 -20.30 2.10 0.04
CA ARG A 279 -21.49 1.29 0.31
C ARG A 279 -22.36 1.98 1.33
N THR A 280 -23.64 1.98 1.02
CA THR A 280 -24.65 2.69 1.78
C THR A 280 -25.42 1.76 2.70
N PHE A 281 -26.24 2.33 3.57
CA PHE A 281 -27.16 1.60 4.42
C PHE A 281 -28.17 0.80 3.57
N GLU A 282 -28.26 -0.50 3.82
CA GLU A 282 -29.15 -1.45 3.13
C GLU A 282 -30.33 -1.89 4.02
N GLY A 283 -30.60 -1.17 5.12
CA GLY A 283 -31.77 -1.42 5.96
C GLY A 283 -33.09 -1.11 5.25
N LYS A 284 -34.21 -1.20 5.99
CA LYS A 284 -35.55 -0.90 5.48
C LYS A 284 -36.16 0.29 6.24
N PRO A 285 -36.35 1.47 5.62
CA PRO A 285 -35.99 1.80 4.24
C PRO A 285 -34.47 1.92 4.03
N ALA A 286 -34.01 1.65 2.81
CA ALA A 286 -32.61 1.85 2.45
C ALA A 286 -32.32 3.35 2.35
N ASP A 287 -31.09 3.77 2.68
CA ASP A 287 -30.72 5.18 2.73
C ASP A 287 -29.32 5.38 2.14
N LYS A 288 -29.26 6.06 0.98
CA LYS A 288 -28.00 6.31 0.27
C LYS A 288 -27.13 7.40 0.91
N THR A 289 -27.66 8.13 1.89
CA THR A 289 -26.92 9.16 2.63
C THR A 289 -26.21 8.60 3.87
N LYS A 290 -26.46 7.32 4.17
CA LYS A 290 -25.97 6.65 5.37
C LYS A 290 -25.01 5.52 5.06
N ASP A 291 -24.08 5.27 5.98
CA ASP A 291 -23.15 4.14 5.96
C ASP A 291 -23.78 2.84 6.48
N ARG A 292 -22.96 1.81 6.66
CA ARG A 292 -23.42 0.48 7.11
C ARG A 292 -24.02 0.46 8.51
N ASP A 293 -23.71 1.44 9.35
CA ASP A 293 -24.25 1.56 10.70
C ASP A 293 -25.40 2.60 10.79
N GLY A 294 -25.85 3.14 9.66
CA GLY A 294 -26.91 4.14 9.62
C GLY A 294 -26.43 5.55 10.03
N LEU A 295 -25.12 5.76 10.14
CA LEU A 295 -24.50 7.06 10.37
C LEU A 295 -24.24 7.77 9.04
N PRO A 296 -23.87 9.06 9.00
CA PRO A 296 -23.57 9.75 7.75
C PRO A 296 -22.53 9.02 6.90
N LEU A 297 -22.80 8.86 5.60
CA LEU A 297 -21.91 8.19 4.65
C LEU A 297 -20.51 8.83 4.61
N THR A 298 -20.48 10.16 4.73
CA THR A 298 -19.26 10.96 4.88
C THR A 298 -19.06 11.28 6.35
N ARG A 299 -17.90 10.89 6.89
CA ARG A 299 -17.43 11.33 8.21
C ARG A 299 -16.46 12.49 8.03
N THR A 300 -16.74 13.62 8.69
CA THR A 300 -15.78 14.72 8.86
C THR A 300 -15.16 14.60 10.25
N PHE A 301 -13.83 14.64 10.34
CA PHE A 301 -13.09 14.45 11.58
C PHE A 301 -12.96 15.77 12.35
N SER A 302 -13.10 15.71 13.67
CA SER A 302 -12.73 16.84 14.52
C SER A 302 -11.22 17.14 14.37
N ALA A 303 -10.80 18.38 14.63
CA ALA A 303 -9.38 18.74 14.58
C ALA A 303 -8.52 17.84 15.48
N LYS A 304 -9.06 17.46 16.66
CA LYS A 304 -8.41 16.55 17.60
C LYS A 304 -8.27 15.14 17.02
N ASP A 305 -9.37 14.54 16.54
CA ASP A 305 -9.33 13.17 16.00
C ASP A 305 -8.44 13.07 14.77
N ARG A 306 -8.50 14.08 13.89
CA ARG A 306 -7.64 14.18 12.72
C ARG A 306 -6.16 14.19 13.12
N ALA A 307 -5.78 15.08 14.03
CA ALA A 307 -4.40 15.19 14.51
C ALA A 307 -3.91 13.92 15.22
N ASP A 308 -4.76 13.31 16.05
CA ASP A 308 -4.43 12.06 16.74
C ASP A 308 -4.22 10.91 15.75
N LEU A 309 -5.12 10.72 14.77
CA LEU A 309 -4.99 9.65 13.78
C LEU A 309 -3.76 9.84 12.87
N GLN A 310 -3.46 11.07 12.44
CA GLN A 310 -2.23 11.37 11.68
C GLN A 310 -0.97 11.05 12.51
N ARG A 311 -0.94 11.46 13.77
CA ARG A 311 0.19 11.19 14.68
C ARG A 311 0.36 9.70 14.94
N ILE A 312 -0.73 8.99 15.23
CA ILE A 312 -0.71 7.54 15.48
C ILE A 312 -0.19 6.78 14.26
N ALA A 313 -0.64 7.14 13.04
CA ALA A 313 -0.11 6.57 11.80
C ALA A 313 1.39 6.77 11.68
N TRP A 314 1.88 8.00 11.91
CA TRP A 314 3.30 8.33 11.85
C TRP A 314 4.14 7.56 12.88
N GLU A 315 3.67 7.47 14.11
CA GLU A 315 4.36 6.74 15.16
C GLU A 315 4.42 5.23 14.88
N GLY A 316 3.31 4.64 14.44
CA GLY A 316 3.27 3.21 14.10
C GLY A 316 4.11 2.87 12.89
N TRP A 317 4.14 3.74 11.89
CA TRP A 317 5.05 3.59 10.75
C TRP A 317 6.52 3.67 11.18
N ASN A 318 6.90 4.64 12.02
CA ASN A 318 8.28 4.75 12.53
C ASN A 318 8.67 3.59 13.45
N GLU A 319 7.75 3.07 14.25
CA GLU A 319 7.99 1.88 15.05
C GLU A 319 8.28 0.67 14.16
N PHE A 320 7.51 0.50 13.08
CA PHE A 320 7.75 -0.55 12.11
C PHE A 320 9.13 -0.45 11.45
N GLN A 321 9.61 0.77 11.13
CA GLN A 321 10.94 0.95 10.54
C GLN A 321 12.08 0.44 11.44
N LYS A 322 11.89 0.40 12.77
CA LYS A 322 12.90 -0.15 13.69
C LYS A 322 13.04 -1.68 13.60
N LEU A 323 12.11 -2.36 12.93
CA LEU A 323 12.12 -3.80 12.66
C LEU A 323 12.66 -4.15 11.28
N ARG A 324 12.98 -3.13 10.46
CA ARG A 324 13.46 -3.26 9.09
C ARG A 324 14.97 -3.31 9.02
#